data_AF-A0A3M1PTF5-F1
#
_entry.id   AF-A0A3M1PTF5-F1
#
_cell.length_a   1.000
_cell.length_b   1.000
_cell.length_c   1.000
_cell.angle_alpha   90.00
_cell.angle_beta   90.00
_cell.angle_gamma   90.00
#
_symmetry.space_group_name_H-M   'P 1'
#
loop_
_entity.id
_entity.type
_entity.pdbx_description
1 polymer ?
#
loop_
_entity_poly.entity_id
_entity_poly.type
_entity_poly.pdbx_seq_one_letter_code
_entity_poly.pdbx_strand_id
1 'polypeptide(L)'
;MRGRSDGIAAVVATLGLGPYEETEYFLDEAPETSCREKFACLALAQLVGSPALHVVCTMEAEERHGSHLDERCTELGLDLRITRIPTGMSAKELWEIHGRLMEVLESIPGTGRICIDVTHAFRAQSMIMAIAAAQIAAGEADGTARIGSVRYGAFEKDRSRTPLIDLQPLIGLVEGFHAVRQFRDTGDARRIADMLYGVARTAKKSRRQDLEQAAAAVRRASERILQGLPLEAGIESRIAAERLADLAFPDLPMHERLAGAAREQLEQIAVGPGRDGQEIVSKRDIRLDGDEIRRELRFGRMLLDHGHLDKALLVLGEVSQNLRLLERGMTAAWLSRQTREGVFTAEEKKSRSPCPDDPVLEFYRKVRDLRNPFGHAGFSAADTPADSSTVARLFDDAEKLLDETERRTADG
;
A
#
# COMPACT_ATOMS: atom_id res chain seq x y z
N MET A 1 -36.71 1.38 -5.75
CA MET A 1 -36.18 2.29 -4.72
C MET A 1 -34.68 2.11 -4.65
N ARG A 2 -33.91 2.97 -5.33
CA ARG A 2 -32.45 3.01 -5.31
C ARG A 2 -32.06 4.47 -5.08
N GLY A 3 -31.10 4.71 -4.18
CA GLY A 3 -30.36 5.97 -4.10
C GLY A 3 -30.85 7.01 -3.08
N ARG A 4 -30.56 6.79 -1.79
CA ARG A 4 -30.27 7.84 -0.80
C ARG A 4 -29.37 7.26 0.29
N SER A 5 -28.06 7.22 0.08
CA SER A 5 -27.09 6.85 1.14
C SER A 5 -25.66 7.33 0.85
N ASP A 6 -25.48 8.52 0.29
CA ASP A 6 -24.15 9.16 0.09
C ASP A 6 -23.96 10.45 0.93
N GLY A 7 -24.95 10.83 1.75
CA GLY A 7 -24.90 12.03 2.60
C GLY A 7 -24.06 11.83 3.88
N ILE A 8 -23.62 12.94 4.49
CA ILE A 8 -22.98 12.91 5.80
C ILE A 8 -24.03 12.56 6.86
N ALA A 9 -23.88 11.41 7.52
CA ALA A 9 -24.85 10.92 8.50
C ALA A 9 -24.71 11.60 9.87
N ALA A 10 -23.49 11.96 10.25
CA ALA A 10 -23.22 12.64 11.52
C ALA A 10 -21.94 13.47 11.46
N VAL A 11 -21.90 14.55 12.24
CA VAL A 11 -20.67 15.20 12.68
C VAL A 11 -20.31 14.70 14.07
N VAL A 12 -19.05 14.30 14.28
CA VAL A 12 -18.51 13.92 15.59
C VAL A 12 -17.44 14.93 15.97
N ALA A 13 -17.60 15.60 17.11
CA ALA A 13 -16.72 16.69 17.54
C ALA A 13 -16.27 16.53 18.98
N THR A 14 -15.08 17.03 19.29
CA THR A 14 -14.65 17.24 20.68
C THR A 14 -14.79 18.69 21.09
N LEU A 15 -15.15 18.93 22.36
CA LEU A 15 -15.33 20.27 22.89
C LEU A 15 -14.51 20.48 24.18
N GLY A 16 -13.67 21.52 24.17
CA GLY A 16 -12.94 21.99 25.35
C GLY A 16 -13.66 23.10 26.13
N LEU A 17 -12.90 23.77 26.99
CA LEU A 17 -13.36 24.90 27.83
C LEU A 17 -13.03 26.28 27.23
N GLY A 18 -12.83 26.37 25.92
CA GLY A 18 -12.44 27.63 25.29
C GLY A 18 -13.52 28.72 25.40
N PRO A 19 -13.15 30.01 25.52
CA PRO A 19 -14.08 31.10 25.33
C PRO A 19 -14.34 31.31 23.83
N TYR A 20 -15.18 30.47 23.23
CA TYR A 20 -15.43 30.52 21.78
C TYR A 20 -16.15 31.81 21.38
N GLU A 21 -15.65 32.43 20.31
CA GLU A 21 -16.21 33.63 19.70
C GLU A 21 -16.91 33.27 18.40
N GLU A 22 -17.90 34.08 18.03
CA GLU A 22 -18.63 33.90 16.79
C GLU A 22 -17.78 34.34 15.59
N THR A 23 -17.73 33.52 14.54
CA THR A 23 -17.00 33.79 13.31
C THR A 23 -17.75 33.21 12.11
N GLU A 24 -17.37 33.64 10.91
CA GLU A 24 -17.93 33.12 9.67
C GLU A 24 -17.07 31.94 9.17
N TYR A 25 -17.60 30.72 9.29
CA TYR A 25 -16.92 29.51 8.86
C TYR A 25 -17.24 29.17 7.39
N PHE A 26 -16.30 28.54 6.69
CA PHE A 26 -16.49 27.99 5.36
C PHE A 26 -15.63 26.74 5.14
N LEU A 27 -16.04 25.85 4.23
CA LEU A 27 -15.22 24.70 3.82
C LEU A 27 -14.12 25.18 2.86
N ASP A 28 -12.88 24.73 3.03
CA ASP A 28 -11.76 25.21 2.22
C ASP A 28 -11.91 24.92 0.72
N GLU A 29 -12.61 23.85 0.36
CA GLU A 29 -12.95 23.51 -1.02
C GLU A 29 -14.18 24.23 -1.58
N ALA A 30 -14.98 24.90 -0.74
CA ALA A 30 -16.20 25.62 -1.13
C ALA A 30 -16.32 26.99 -0.43
N PRO A 31 -15.41 27.95 -0.70
CA PRO A 31 -15.34 29.23 0.01
C PRO A 31 -16.53 30.17 -0.22
N GLU A 32 -17.37 29.89 -1.21
CA GLU A 32 -18.60 30.65 -1.50
C GLU A 32 -19.74 30.33 -0.52
N THR A 33 -19.70 29.19 0.15
CA THR A 33 -20.71 28.79 1.15
C THR A 33 -20.14 28.99 2.54
N SER A 34 -20.80 29.82 3.34
CA SER A 34 -20.42 30.07 4.73
C SER A 34 -21.62 30.12 5.67
N CYS A 35 -21.34 29.92 6.95
CA CYS A 35 -22.29 30.15 8.02
C CYS A 35 -21.60 30.86 9.17
N ARG A 36 -22.35 31.72 9.86
CA ARG A 36 -21.86 32.44 11.03
C ARG A 36 -22.27 31.66 12.26
N GLU A 37 -21.27 31.22 13.05
CA GLU A 37 -21.51 30.36 14.19
C GLU A 37 -20.46 30.58 15.28
N LYS A 38 -20.84 30.20 16.51
CA LYS A 38 -19.93 30.20 17.66
C LYS A 38 -19.14 28.89 17.77
N PHE A 39 -19.75 27.76 17.39
CA PHE A 39 -19.14 26.44 17.49
C PHE A 39 -18.81 25.91 16.10
N ALA A 40 -17.54 25.53 15.90
CA ALA A 40 -17.07 25.00 14.62
C ALA A 40 -17.82 23.71 14.23
N CYS A 41 -18.19 22.87 15.21
CA CYS A 41 -18.96 21.65 14.97
C CYS A 41 -20.38 21.92 14.44
N LEU A 42 -21.05 22.98 14.93
CA LEU A 42 -22.35 23.41 14.41
C LEU A 42 -22.22 24.00 13.01
N ALA A 43 -21.18 24.81 12.78
CA ALA A 43 -20.88 25.33 11.46
C ALA A 43 -20.66 24.20 10.46
N LEU A 44 -19.83 23.22 10.83
CA LEU A 44 -19.55 22.05 10.01
C LEU A 44 -20.82 21.25 9.72
N ALA A 45 -21.64 20.95 10.73
CA ALA A 45 -22.89 20.21 10.57
C ALA A 45 -23.84 20.89 9.58
N GLN A 46 -23.95 22.22 9.62
CA GLN A 46 -24.74 23.00 8.66
C GLN A 46 -24.15 22.95 7.25
N LEU A 47 -22.84 23.21 7.11
CA LEU A 47 -22.17 23.29 5.81
C LEU A 47 -22.17 21.96 5.06
N VAL A 48 -22.09 20.83 5.78
CA VAL A 48 -22.13 19.49 5.17
C VAL A 48 -23.54 18.88 5.14
N GLY A 49 -24.54 19.59 5.66
CA GLY A 49 -25.94 19.14 5.70
C GLY A 49 -26.16 17.88 6.53
N SER A 50 -25.43 17.73 7.63
CA SER A 50 -25.56 16.55 8.50
C SER A 50 -26.80 16.65 9.39
N PRO A 51 -27.57 15.57 9.61
CA PRO A 51 -28.75 15.59 10.48
C PRO A 51 -28.43 15.40 11.97
N ALA A 52 -27.20 15.02 12.32
CA ALA A 52 -26.83 14.65 13.68
C ALA A 52 -25.48 15.23 14.09
N LEU A 53 -25.37 15.65 15.35
CA LEU A 53 -24.14 16.12 15.97
C LEU A 53 -23.86 15.32 17.25
N HIS A 54 -22.74 14.62 17.26
CA HIS A 54 -22.24 13.92 18.43
C HIS A 54 -21.07 14.71 19.04
N VAL A 55 -21.24 15.19 20.27
CA VAL A 55 -20.21 15.93 21.00
C VAL A 55 -19.61 15.06 22.09
N VAL A 56 -18.31 14.86 22.03
CA VAL A 56 -17.54 14.12 23.03
C VAL A 56 -16.77 15.14 23.88
N CYS A 57 -17.13 15.29 25.15
CA CYS A 57 -16.56 16.34 25.99
C CYS A 57 -16.51 15.96 27.48
N THR A 58 -15.77 16.74 28.29
CA THR A 58 -15.75 16.52 29.74
C THR A 58 -17.01 17.09 30.39
N MET A 59 -17.27 16.69 31.64
CA MET A 59 -18.42 17.22 32.40
C MET A 59 -18.40 18.75 32.47
N GLU A 60 -17.24 19.36 32.70
CA GLU A 60 -17.08 20.80 32.80
C GLU A 60 -17.35 21.51 31.46
N ALA A 61 -17.00 20.87 30.35
CA ALA A 61 -17.27 21.41 29.01
C ALA A 61 -18.77 21.35 28.68
N GLU A 62 -19.45 20.26 29.06
CA GLU A 62 -20.90 20.13 28.96
C GLU A 62 -21.62 21.17 29.84
N GLU A 63 -21.22 21.34 31.09
CA GLU A 63 -21.80 22.36 31.99
C GLU A 63 -21.67 23.78 31.43
N ARG A 64 -20.55 24.07 30.74
CA ARG A 64 -20.28 25.41 30.19
C ARG A 64 -21.00 25.69 28.87
N HIS A 65 -21.13 24.70 28.01
CA HIS A 65 -21.56 24.91 26.62
C HIS A 65 -22.81 24.12 26.21
N GLY A 66 -23.21 23.12 27.00
CA GLY A 66 -24.24 22.14 26.65
C GLY A 66 -25.61 22.77 26.41
N SER A 67 -26.07 23.68 27.27
CA SER A 67 -27.38 24.34 27.09
C SER A 67 -27.45 25.14 25.80
N HIS A 68 -26.41 25.91 25.49
CA HIS A 68 -26.37 26.71 24.27
C HIS A 68 -26.23 25.83 23.01
N LEU A 69 -25.51 24.71 23.10
CA LEU A 69 -25.47 23.74 22.01
C LEU A 69 -26.85 23.10 21.76
N ASP A 70 -27.57 22.73 22.82
CA ASP A 70 -28.90 22.12 22.73
C ASP A 70 -29.94 23.08 22.12
N GLU A 71 -29.94 24.33 22.57
CA GLU A 71 -30.78 25.41 22.02
C GLU A 71 -30.51 25.58 20.50
N ARG A 72 -29.24 25.74 20.12
CA ARG A 72 -28.87 25.93 18.70
C ARG A 72 -29.14 24.69 17.85
N CYS A 73 -28.90 23.48 18.36
CA CYS A 73 -29.24 22.24 17.65
C CYS A 73 -30.76 22.12 17.43
N THR A 74 -31.57 22.47 18.42
CA THR A 74 -33.03 22.48 18.31
C THR A 74 -33.50 23.46 17.23
N GLU A 75 -32.94 24.67 17.20
CA GLU A 75 -33.25 25.69 16.19
C GLU A 75 -32.87 25.25 14.77
N LEU A 76 -31.79 24.48 14.63
CA LEU A 76 -31.29 23.95 13.36
C LEU A 76 -31.91 22.59 12.97
N GLY A 77 -32.70 21.97 13.85
CA GLY A 77 -33.27 20.63 13.64
C GLY A 77 -32.24 19.50 13.63
N LEU A 78 -31.14 19.64 14.37
CA LEU A 78 -30.07 18.65 14.51
C LEU A 78 -30.31 17.71 15.71
N ASP A 79 -30.11 16.40 15.53
CA ASP A 79 -30.08 15.43 16.66
C ASP A 79 -28.76 15.59 17.43
N LEU A 80 -28.81 16.18 18.62
CA LEU A 80 -27.65 16.37 19.49
C LEU A 80 -27.48 15.18 20.44
N ARG A 81 -26.28 14.59 20.47
CA ARG A 81 -25.88 13.60 21.47
C ARG A 81 -24.58 13.99 22.13
N ILE A 82 -24.59 14.09 23.46
CA ILE A 82 -23.40 14.40 24.24
C ILE A 82 -22.90 13.13 24.92
N THR A 83 -21.62 12.82 24.74
CA THR A 83 -20.93 11.71 25.41
C THR A 83 -19.85 12.26 26.32
N ARG A 84 -19.96 11.95 27.62
CA ARG A 84 -19.00 12.39 28.64
C ARG A 84 -17.73 11.55 28.58
N ILE A 85 -16.59 12.22 28.65
CA ILE A 85 -15.25 11.62 28.74
C ILE A 85 -14.46 12.19 29.92
N PRO A 86 -13.45 11.46 30.43
CA PRO A 86 -12.54 12.02 31.43
C PRO A 86 -11.62 13.10 30.83
N THR A 87 -10.90 13.81 31.68
CA THR A 87 -10.04 14.94 31.27
C THR A 87 -8.76 14.52 30.53
N GLY A 88 -8.31 13.27 30.69
CA GLY A 88 -7.18 12.71 29.95
C GLY A 88 -5.82 13.01 30.61
N MET A 89 -5.78 13.06 31.94
CA MET A 89 -4.56 13.36 32.72
C MET A 89 -3.71 12.12 33.04
N SER A 90 -4.18 10.93 32.68
CA SER A 90 -3.45 9.67 32.84
C SER A 90 -3.59 8.78 31.61
N ALA A 91 -2.64 7.85 31.41
CA ALA A 91 -2.70 6.89 30.31
C ALA A 91 -4.00 6.07 30.29
N LYS A 92 -4.52 5.71 31.49
CA LYS A 92 -5.80 5.02 31.63
C LYS A 92 -6.96 5.86 31.09
N GLU A 93 -7.00 7.13 31.45
CA GLU A 93 -8.04 8.05 30.95
C GLU A 93 -7.94 8.27 29.44
N LEU A 94 -6.74 8.33 28.87
CA LEU A 94 -6.57 8.43 27.41
C LEU A 94 -7.16 7.22 26.68
N TRP A 95 -6.98 6.01 27.21
CA TRP A 95 -7.63 4.80 26.67
C TRP A 95 -9.14 4.80 26.85
N GLU A 96 -9.64 5.35 27.96
CA GLU A 96 -11.08 5.49 28.17
C GLU A 96 -11.69 6.50 27.18
N ILE A 97 -11.04 7.64 26.93
CA ILE A 97 -11.46 8.62 25.90
C ILE A 97 -11.53 7.92 24.54
N HIS A 98 -10.50 7.15 24.19
CA HIS A 98 -10.45 6.40 22.94
C HIS A 98 -11.60 5.40 22.82
N GLY A 99 -11.85 4.58 23.84
CA GLY A 99 -12.95 3.61 23.84
C GLY A 99 -14.33 4.27 23.67
N ARG A 100 -14.58 5.36 24.40
CA ARG A 100 -15.84 6.14 24.28
C ARG A 100 -16.03 6.72 22.89
N LEU A 101 -14.95 7.21 22.29
CA LEU A 101 -15.01 7.74 20.93
C LEU A 101 -15.32 6.64 19.92
N MET A 102 -14.71 5.46 20.06
CA MET A 102 -15.02 4.31 19.20
C MET A 102 -16.46 3.86 19.35
N GLU A 103 -17.00 3.78 20.58
CA GLU A 103 -18.42 3.50 20.83
C GLU A 103 -19.34 4.48 20.08
N VAL A 104 -19.00 5.78 20.08
CA VAL A 104 -19.76 6.80 19.34
C VAL A 104 -19.67 6.55 17.82
N LEU A 105 -18.47 6.37 17.29
CA LEU A 105 -18.24 6.18 15.85
C LEU A 105 -18.92 4.92 15.32
N GLU A 106 -18.85 3.81 16.07
CA GLU A 106 -19.46 2.53 15.73
C GLU A 106 -20.99 2.52 15.88
N SER A 107 -21.55 3.40 16.73
CA SER A 107 -23.00 3.56 16.88
C SER A 107 -23.68 4.21 15.66
N ILE A 108 -22.91 4.82 14.77
CA ILE A 108 -23.42 5.51 13.59
C ILE A 108 -23.71 4.48 12.49
N PRO A 109 -24.92 4.44 11.90
CA PRO A 109 -25.32 3.40 10.95
C PRO A 109 -24.38 3.24 9.75
N GLY A 110 -24.10 1.97 9.42
CA GLY A 110 -23.00 1.54 8.54
C GLY A 110 -23.08 1.86 7.04
N THR A 111 -23.87 2.85 6.62
CA THR A 111 -23.81 3.41 5.26
C THR A 111 -23.58 4.92 5.24
N GLY A 112 -23.55 5.56 6.41
CA GLY A 112 -23.30 6.98 6.54
C GLY A 112 -21.83 7.35 6.45
N ARG A 113 -21.54 8.52 5.87
CA ARG A 113 -20.23 9.17 6.01
C ARG A 113 -20.20 9.99 7.30
N ILE A 114 -19.10 9.92 8.04
CA ILE A 114 -18.89 10.67 9.28
C ILE A 114 -17.93 11.82 9.00
N CYS A 115 -18.28 13.03 9.43
CA CYS A 115 -17.33 14.15 9.46
C CYS A 115 -16.83 14.34 10.89
N ILE A 116 -15.51 14.37 11.09
CA ILE A 116 -14.91 14.57 12.41
C ILE A 116 -14.47 16.03 12.53
N ASP A 117 -14.84 16.74 13.59
CA ASP A 117 -14.35 18.08 13.91
C ASP A 117 -13.33 18.02 15.07
N VAL A 118 -12.12 18.49 14.81
CA VAL A 118 -11.03 18.57 15.81
C VAL A 118 -10.73 20.01 16.24
N THR A 119 -11.53 20.99 15.81
CA THR A 119 -11.27 22.43 16.05
C THR A 119 -11.13 22.77 17.53
N HIS A 120 -12.09 22.30 18.34
CA HIS A 120 -12.18 22.62 19.76
C HIS A 120 -11.63 21.51 20.66
N ALA A 121 -10.85 20.60 20.08
CA ALA A 121 -10.20 19.52 20.80
C ALA A 121 -9.18 20.06 21.81
N PHE A 122 -9.24 19.54 23.04
CA PHE A 122 -8.36 19.98 24.12
C PHE A 122 -7.24 18.97 24.38
N ARG A 123 -6.00 19.46 24.45
CA ARG A 123 -4.80 18.64 24.74
C ARG A 123 -4.69 17.43 23.81
N ALA A 124 -4.67 16.21 24.36
CA ALA A 124 -4.48 14.96 23.62
C ALA A 124 -5.72 14.54 22.79
N GLN A 125 -6.88 15.19 22.97
CA GLN A 125 -8.12 14.81 22.29
C GLN A 125 -7.99 14.87 20.76
N SER A 126 -7.33 15.88 20.20
CA SER A 126 -7.14 16.00 18.74
C SER A 126 -6.38 14.82 18.17
N MET A 127 -5.34 14.38 18.88
CA MET A 127 -4.54 13.22 18.51
C MET A 127 -5.34 11.92 18.62
N ILE A 128 -6.16 11.76 19.67
CA ILE A 128 -7.02 10.58 19.83
C ILE A 128 -8.09 10.53 18.73
N MET A 129 -8.69 11.68 18.37
CA MET A 129 -9.65 11.78 17.26
C MET A 129 -9.01 11.39 15.93
N ALA A 130 -7.79 11.86 15.65
CA ALA A 130 -7.05 11.47 14.45
C ALA A 130 -6.74 9.96 14.42
N ILE A 131 -6.36 9.37 15.56
CA ILE A 131 -6.09 7.93 15.68
C ILE A 131 -7.37 7.12 15.44
N ALA A 132 -8.49 7.52 16.04
CA ALA A 132 -9.77 6.84 15.84
C ALA A 132 -10.26 6.95 14.39
N ALA A 133 -10.10 8.12 13.75
CA ALA A 133 -10.38 8.30 12.32
C ALA A 133 -9.56 7.33 11.46
N ALA A 134 -8.25 7.22 11.74
CA ALA A 134 -7.36 6.29 11.04
C ALA A 134 -7.75 4.82 11.26
N GLN A 135 -8.20 4.45 12.46
CA GLN A 135 -8.64 3.09 12.77
C GLN A 135 -9.94 2.72 12.05
N ILE A 136 -10.92 3.62 12.01
CA ILE A 136 -12.15 3.40 11.25
C ILE A 136 -11.80 3.26 9.76
N ALA A 137 -10.99 4.18 9.21
CA ALA A 137 -10.55 4.14 7.81
C ALA A 137 -9.87 2.80 7.45
N ALA A 138 -8.97 2.31 8.31
CA ALA A 138 -8.28 1.03 8.12
C ALA A 138 -9.20 -0.21 8.24
N GLY A 139 -10.32 -0.09 8.97
CA GLY A 139 -11.29 -1.14 9.21
C GLY A 139 -12.50 -1.12 8.27
N GLU A 140 -12.55 -0.19 7.29
CA GLU A 140 -13.71 -0.04 6.41
C GLU A 140 -13.99 -1.33 5.63
N ALA A 141 -15.19 -1.87 5.82
CA ALA A 141 -15.73 -2.98 5.05
C ALA A 141 -17.08 -2.57 4.44
N ASP A 142 -17.62 -3.39 3.54
CA ASP A 142 -18.95 -3.14 3.00
C ASP A 142 -19.99 -3.18 4.13
N GLY A 143 -20.68 -2.05 4.33
CA GLY A 143 -21.70 -1.90 5.37
C GLY A 143 -21.21 -1.35 6.72
N THR A 144 -19.99 -0.79 6.80
CA THR A 144 -19.52 -0.03 7.97
C THR A 144 -19.56 1.49 7.72
N ALA A 145 -19.64 2.28 8.80
CA ALA A 145 -19.54 3.72 8.71
C ALA A 145 -18.16 4.11 8.15
N ARG A 146 -18.11 5.17 7.34
CA ARG A 146 -16.89 5.60 6.64
C ARG A 146 -16.49 7.00 7.07
N ILE A 147 -15.19 7.27 7.18
CA ILE A 147 -14.74 8.63 7.44
C ILE A 147 -14.86 9.46 6.16
N GLY A 148 -15.77 10.44 6.19
CA GLY A 148 -16.02 11.35 5.10
C GLY A 148 -14.98 12.47 5.01
N SER A 149 -14.67 13.10 6.15
CA SER A 149 -13.62 14.11 6.30
C SER A 149 -13.21 14.28 7.77
N VAL A 150 -12.04 14.88 8.01
CA VAL A 150 -11.56 15.30 9.33
C VAL A 150 -11.26 16.78 9.24
N ARG A 151 -11.93 17.63 10.00
CA ARG A 151 -11.95 19.07 9.79
C ARG A 151 -11.36 19.83 10.97
N TYR A 152 -10.59 20.87 10.63
CA TYR A 152 -10.00 21.79 11.58
C TYR A 152 -10.28 23.23 11.19
N GLY A 153 -10.96 23.97 12.05
CA GLY A 153 -11.19 25.40 11.93
C GLY A 153 -9.93 26.18 12.28
N ALA A 154 -9.28 26.76 11.27
CA ALA A 154 -8.11 27.61 11.46
C ALA A 154 -8.52 29.03 11.88
N PHE A 155 -9.11 29.13 13.09
CA PHE A 155 -9.58 30.39 13.66
C PHE A 155 -8.41 31.30 14.00
N GLU A 156 -8.48 32.54 13.52
CA GLU A 156 -7.55 33.61 13.85
C GLU A 156 -8.35 34.86 14.20
N LYS A 157 -8.00 35.51 15.33
CA LYS A 157 -8.78 36.62 15.89
C LYS A 157 -8.97 37.80 14.93
N ASP A 158 -8.00 38.05 14.07
CA ASP A 158 -7.99 39.19 13.13
C ASP A 158 -8.46 38.82 11.71
N ARG A 159 -8.93 37.59 11.51
CA ARG A 159 -9.41 37.11 10.22
C ARG A 159 -10.93 37.21 10.15
N SER A 160 -11.46 37.75 9.05
CA SER A 160 -12.91 37.94 8.88
C SER A 160 -13.69 36.64 8.74
N ARG A 161 -13.05 35.58 8.25
CA ARG A 161 -13.64 34.26 7.96
C ARG A 161 -12.68 33.15 8.34
N THR A 162 -13.20 32.06 8.89
CA THR A 162 -12.45 30.91 9.37
C THR A 162 -12.61 29.71 8.43
N PRO A 163 -11.54 29.23 7.76
CA PRO A 163 -11.62 28.02 6.95
C PRO A 163 -11.68 26.77 7.83
N LEU A 164 -12.53 25.81 7.46
CA LEU A 164 -12.58 24.44 7.96
C LEU A 164 -11.77 23.54 7.02
N ILE A 165 -10.47 23.40 7.33
CA ILE A 165 -9.49 22.68 6.50
C ILE A 165 -9.70 21.18 6.64
N ASP A 166 -9.73 20.45 5.52
CA ASP A 166 -9.75 18.98 5.51
C ASP A 166 -8.36 18.38 5.80
N LEU A 167 -8.25 17.69 6.92
CA LEU A 167 -7.09 16.92 7.37
C LEU A 167 -7.18 15.44 6.97
N GLN A 168 -8.29 14.96 6.40
CA GLN A 168 -8.43 13.57 5.96
C GLN A 168 -7.31 13.14 4.98
N PRO A 169 -6.83 13.98 4.05
CA PRO A 169 -5.68 13.63 3.21
C PRO A 169 -4.43 13.27 4.01
N LEU A 170 -4.26 13.83 5.22
CA LEU A 170 -3.14 13.51 6.09
C LEU A 170 -3.30 12.14 6.78
N ILE A 171 -4.53 11.74 7.08
CA ILE A 171 -4.83 10.42 7.66
C ILE A 171 -4.50 9.31 6.65
N GLY A 172 -4.88 9.48 5.38
CA GLY A 172 -4.57 8.54 4.30
C GLY A 172 -3.07 8.31 4.07
N LEU A 173 -2.20 9.20 4.56
CA LEU A 173 -0.75 9.02 4.46
C LEU A 173 -0.25 7.84 5.27
N VAL A 174 -0.85 7.59 6.44
CA VAL A 174 -0.47 6.47 7.31
C VAL A 174 -0.71 5.15 6.58
N GLU A 175 -1.84 5.05 5.88
CA GLU A 175 -2.15 3.92 5.00
C GLU A 175 -1.15 3.82 3.85
N GLY A 176 -0.81 4.96 3.24
CA GLY A 176 0.24 5.07 2.21
C GLY A 176 1.58 4.47 2.63
N PHE A 177 2.12 4.91 3.77
CA PHE A 177 3.37 4.37 4.30
C PHE A 177 3.27 2.88 4.62
N HIS A 178 2.13 2.45 5.16
CA HIS A 178 1.90 1.04 5.43
C HIS A 178 1.87 0.19 4.15
N ALA A 179 1.28 0.68 3.06
CA ALA A 179 1.26 -0.05 1.80
C ALA A 179 2.62 -0.12 1.12
N VAL A 180 3.42 0.96 1.16
CA VAL A 180 4.81 0.93 0.67
C VAL A 180 5.63 -0.06 1.49
N ARG A 181 5.49 -0.05 2.82
CA ARG A 181 6.16 -1.02 3.67
C ARG A 181 5.71 -2.45 3.37
N GLN A 182 4.40 -2.69 3.22
CA GLN A 182 3.87 -3.99 2.85
C GLN A 182 4.46 -4.46 1.53
N PHE A 183 4.53 -3.59 0.51
CA PHE A 183 5.15 -3.95 -0.75
C PHE A 183 6.62 -4.32 -0.58
N ARG A 184 7.40 -3.55 0.17
CA ARG A 184 8.82 -3.84 0.44
C ARG A 184 9.04 -5.11 1.25
N ASP A 185 8.15 -5.42 2.19
CA ASP A 185 8.33 -6.55 3.10
C ASP A 185 7.71 -7.85 2.54
N THR A 186 6.84 -7.78 1.52
CA THR A 186 6.08 -8.95 1.00
C THR A 186 6.00 -9.07 -0.52
N GLY A 187 6.35 -8.03 -1.28
CA GLY A 187 6.13 -7.98 -2.73
C GLY A 187 4.69 -7.69 -3.16
N ASP A 188 3.77 -7.45 -2.21
CA ASP A 188 2.38 -7.12 -2.48
C ASP A 188 2.15 -5.61 -2.61
N ALA A 189 1.96 -5.14 -3.85
CA ALA A 189 1.70 -3.74 -4.17
C ALA A 189 0.22 -3.43 -4.41
N ARG A 190 -0.71 -4.38 -4.16
CA ARG A 190 -2.15 -4.18 -4.46
C ARG A 190 -2.75 -2.99 -3.71
N ARG A 191 -2.33 -2.74 -2.46
CA ARG A 191 -2.78 -1.56 -1.71
C ARG A 191 -2.32 -0.24 -2.31
N ILE A 192 -1.12 -0.19 -2.91
CA ILE A 192 -0.65 0.99 -3.65
C ILE A 192 -1.54 1.23 -4.87
N ALA A 193 -1.90 0.17 -5.60
CA ALA A 193 -2.83 0.27 -6.71
C ALA A 193 -4.22 0.79 -6.27
N ASP A 194 -4.73 0.32 -5.13
CA ASP A 194 -6.02 0.77 -4.59
C ASP A 194 -6.03 2.25 -4.22
N MET A 195 -4.91 2.75 -3.68
CA MET A 195 -4.74 4.19 -3.43
C MET A 195 -4.72 5.00 -4.72
N LEU A 196 -3.99 4.56 -5.75
CA LEU A 196 -3.98 5.23 -7.05
C LEU A 196 -5.39 5.27 -7.66
N TYR A 197 -6.17 4.18 -7.54
CA TYR A 197 -7.58 4.18 -7.90
C TYR A 197 -8.42 5.16 -7.06
N GLY A 198 -8.12 5.30 -5.77
CA GLY A 198 -8.75 6.29 -4.89
C GLY A 198 -8.54 7.72 -5.39
N VAL A 199 -7.29 8.09 -5.69
CA VAL A 199 -6.94 9.40 -6.25
C VAL A 199 -7.59 9.60 -7.62
N ALA A 200 -7.67 8.55 -8.44
CA ALA A 200 -8.27 8.63 -9.77
C ALA A 200 -9.77 9.02 -9.74
N ARG A 201 -10.50 8.60 -8.70
CA ARG A 201 -11.95 8.89 -8.55
C ARG A 201 -12.23 10.38 -8.37
N THR A 202 -11.32 11.12 -7.75
CA THR A 202 -11.46 12.56 -7.48
C THR A 202 -10.71 13.43 -8.49
N ALA A 203 -9.91 12.82 -9.37
CA ALA A 203 -9.14 13.52 -10.38
C ALA A 203 -9.99 13.95 -11.60
N LYS A 204 -9.51 15.00 -12.30
CA LYS A 204 -10.05 15.41 -13.61
C LYS A 204 -9.90 14.28 -14.64
N LYS A 205 -10.79 14.24 -15.64
CA LYS A 205 -10.92 13.15 -16.62
C LYS A 205 -9.60 12.69 -17.26
N SER A 206 -8.75 13.61 -17.71
CA SER A 206 -7.46 13.27 -18.34
C SER A 206 -6.54 12.54 -17.36
N ARG A 207 -6.34 13.11 -16.16
CA ARG A 207 -5.49 12.55 -15.10
C ARG A 207 -6.03 11.26 -14.51
N ARG A 208 -7.35 11.11 -14.45
CA ARG A 208 -8.02 9.89 -13.98
C ARG A 208 -7.59 8.67 -14.80
N GLN A 209 -7.54 8.81 -16.12
CA GLN A 209 -7.16 7.72 -17.00
C GLN A 209 -5.70 7.28 -16.78
N ASP A 210 -4.78 8.23 -16.56
CA ASP A 210 -3.36 7.92 -16.31
C ASP A 210 -3.18 7.22 -14.96
N LEU A 211 -3.86 7.69 -13.91
CA LEU A 211 -3.86 7.07 -12.58
C LEU A 211 -4.45 5.66 -12.60
N GLU A 212 -5.56 5.44 -13.29
CA GLU A 212 -6.18 4.11 -13.43
C GLU A 212 -5.26 3.12 -14.18
N GLN A 213 -4.52 3.60 -15.19
CA GLN A 213 -3.55 2.77 -15.91
C GLN A 213 -2.34 2.42 -15.05
N ALA A 214 -1.78 3.38 -14.32
CA ALA A 214 -0.69 3.14 -13.38
C ALA A 214 -1.12 2.16 -12.27
N ALA A 215 -2.30 2.35 -11.70
CA ALA A 215 -2.88 1.45 -10.71
C ALA A 215 -2.99 0.01 -11.24
N ALA A 216 -3.53 -0.16 -12.46
CA ALA A 216 -3.65 -1.46 -13.09
C ALA A 216 -2.29 -2.12 -13.34
N ALA A 217 -1.28 -1.34 -13.77
CA ALA A 217 0.08 -1.84 -13.98
C ALA A 217 0.73 -2.30 -12.67
N VAL A 218 0.65 -1.50 -11.60
CA VAL A 218 1.16 -1.86 -10.26
C VAL A 218 0.50 -3.15 -9.74
N ARG A 219 -0.83 -3.28 -9.91
CA ARG A 219 -1.57 -4.48 -9.53
C ARG A 219 -1.09 -5.72 -10.30
N ARG A 220 -0.94 -5.63 -11.63
CA ARG A 220 -0.42 -6.73 -12.45
C ARG A 220 1.01 -7.10 -12.04
N ALA A 221 1.89 -6.13 -11.84
CA ALA A 221 3.26 -6.37 -11.38
C ALA A 221 3.25 -7.15 -10.05
N SER A 222 2.45 -6.71 -9.08
CA SER A 222 2.28 -7.41 -7.82
C SER A 222 1.81 -8.86 -7.99
N GLU A 223 0.82 -9.11 -8.84
CA GLU A 223 0.34 -10.46 -9.11
C GLU A 223 1.44 -11.37 -9.68
N ARG A 224 2.26 -10.86 -10.61
CA ARG A 224 3.37 -11.63 -11.21
C ARG A 224 4.50 -11.88 -10.24
N ILE A 225 4.83 -10.91 -9.39
CA ILE A 225 5.79 -11.06 -8.29
C ILE A 225 5.31 -12.18 -7.36
N LEU A 226 4.07 -12.10 -6.90
CA LEU A 226 3.48 -13.10 -6.00
C LEU A 226 3.33 -14.47 -6.66
N GLN A 227 3.24 -14.57 -7.99
CA GLN A 227 3.25 -15.85 -8.70
C GLN A 227 4.66 -16.45 -8.85
N GLY A 228 5.72 -15.70 -8.54
CA GLY A 228 7.10 -16.17 -8.69
C GLY A 228 7.54 -16.32 -10.14
N LEU A 229 6.97 -15.53 -11.05
CA LEU A 229 7.24 -15.60 -12.50
C LEU A 229 8.26 -14.53 -12.91
N PRO A 230 9.57 -14.83 -12.98
CA PRO A 230 10.62 -13.81 -13.05
C PRO A 230 10.55 -12.92 -14.30
N LEU A 231 10.16 -13.47 -15.46
CA LEU A 231 10.09 -12.73 -16.72
C LEU A 231 8.85 -11.84 -16.77
N GLU A 232 7.66 -12.38 -16.44
CA GLU A 232 6.44 -11.58 -16.36
C GLU A 232 6.53 -10.50 -15.28
N ALA A 233 7.09 -10.83 -14.12
CA ALA A 233 7.27 -9.88 -13.03
C ALA A 233 8.18 -8.74 -13.48
N GLY A 234 9.28 -9.03 -14.17
CA GLY A 234 10.18 -7.98 -14.66
C GLY A 234 9.55 -7.11 -15.74
N ILE A 235 8.78 -7.68 -16.68
CA ILE A 235 8.06 -6.91 -17.72
C ILE A 235 7.01 -5.99 -17.09
N GLU A 236 6.12 -6.53 -16.26
CA GLU A 236 5.05 -5.74 -15.64
C GLU A 236 5.61 -4.71 -14.66
N SER A 237 6.73 -5.02 -13.96
CA SER A 237 7.39 -4.07 -13.07
C SER A 237 8.00 -2.90 -13.83
N ARG A 238 8.59 -3.14 -15.01
CA ARG A 238 9.07 -2.07 -15.89
C ARG A 238 7.92 -1.16 -16.32
N ILE A 239 6.83 -1.75 -16.83
CA ILE A 239 5.64 -0.99 -17.25
C ILE A 239 5.09 -0.17 -16.08
N ALA A 240 4.97 -0.77 -14.90
CA ALA A 240 4.49 -0.09 -13.71
C ALA A 240 5.42 1.06 -13.28
N ALA A 241 6.74 0.85 -13.29
CA ALA A 241 7.73 1.86 -12.94
C ALA A 241 7.68 3.07 -13.89
N GLU A 242 7.63 2.84 -15.21
CA GLU A 242 7.50 3.89 -16.23
C GLU A 242 6.22 4.70 -16.03
N ARG A 243 5.08 4.01 -15.84
CA ARG A 243 3.79 4.68 -15.61
C ARG A 243 3.80 5.52 -14.34
N LEU A 244 4.43 5.05 -13.26
CA LEU A 244 4.58 5.81 -12.03
C LEU A 244 5.50 7.01 -12.21
N ALA A 245 6.54 6.92 -13.04
CA ALA A 245 7.44 8.03 -13.34
C ALA A 245 6.74 9.16 -14.11
N ASP A 246 5.80 8.81 -14.99
CA ASP A 246 5.04 9.78 -15.78
C ASP A 246 3.93 10.49 -14.98
N LEU A 247 3.61 10.02 -13.77
CA LEU A 247 2.57 10.62 -12.95
C LEU A 247 3.06 11.90 -12.28
N ALA A 248 2.34 13.00 -12.53
CA ALA A 248 2.45 14.21 -11.74
C ALA A 248 1.47 14.20 -10.56
N PHE A 249 1.96 14.63 -9.39
CA PHE A 249 1.16 14.80 -8.17
C PHE A 249 1.10 16.26 -7.71
N PRO A 250 0.60 17.21 -8.55
CA PRO A 250 0.43 18.59 -8.12
C PRO A 250 -0.46 18.62 -6.88
N ASP A 251 0.00 19.38 -5.88
CA ASP A 251 -0.67 19.59 -4.59
C ASP A 251 -0.74 18.34 -3.69
N LEU A 252 -0.06 17.26 -4.06
CA LEU A 252 0.00 16.00 -3.32
C LEU A 252 1.44 15.49 -3.16
N PRO A 253 2.35 16.28 -2.55
CA PRO A 253 3.80 15.96 -2.49
C PRO A 253 4.10 14.61 -1.82
N MET A 254 3.18 14.12 -1.00
CA MET A 254 3.35 12.81 -0.37
C MET A 254 2.95 11.64 -1.26
N HIS A 255 1.98 11.80 -2.14
CA HIS A 255 1.64 10.78 -3.13
C HIS A 255 2.79 10.59 -4.12
N GLU A 256 3.49 11.68 -4.46
CA GLU A 256 4.73 11.64 -5.23
C GLU A 256 5.81 10.80 -4.53
N ARG A 257 6.02 11.02 -3.23
CA ARG A 257 6.99 10.23 -2.45
C ARG A 257 6.61 8.75 -2.38
N LEU A 258 5.32 8.43 -2.21
CA LEU A 258 4.84 7.05 -2.18
C LEU A 258 4.99 6.37 -3.55
N ALA A 259 4.64 7.05 -4.63
CA ALA A 259 4.84 6.57 -6.00
C ALA A 259 6.33 6.37 -6.30
N GLY A 260 7.20 7.28 -5.86
CA GLY A 260 8.66 7.17 -6.00
C GLY A 260 9.22 5.95 -5.27
N ALA A 261 8.79 5.71 -4.02
CA ALA A 261 9.21 4.53 -3.26
C ALA A 261 8.73 3.22 -3.89
N ALA A 262 7.50 3.19 -4.42
CA ALA A 262 6.98 2.03 -5.15
C ALA A 262 7.76 1.79 -6.45
N ARG A 263 8.04 2.85 -7.20
CA ARG A 263 8.84 2.80 -8.45
C ARG A 263 10.23 2.23 -8.19
N GLU A 264 10.93 2.72 -7.17
CA GLU A 264 12.27 2.26 -6.82
C GLU A 264 12.32 0.74 -6.59
N GLN A 265 11.32 0.18 -5.89
CA GLN A 265 11.23 -1.26 -5.67
C GLN A 265 10.96 -2.04 -6.96
N LEU A 266 10.06 -1.54 -7.82
CA LEU A 266 9.75 -2.18 -9.11
C LEU A 266 10.97 -2.17 -10.06
N GLU A 267 11.76 -1.09 -10.05
CA GLU A 267 12.96 -0.94 -10.88
C GLU A 267 14.05 -1.96 -10.55
N GLN A 268 14.17 -2.40 -9.31
CA GLN A 268 15.18 -3.39 -8.90
C GLN A 268 15.05 -4.74 -9.61
N ILE A 269 13.82 -5.10 -10.00
CA ILE A 269 13.46 -6.37 -10.62
C ILE A 269 12.95 -6.23 -12.06
N ALA A 270 12.79 -4.99 -12.54
CA ALA A 270 12.37 -4.68 -13.89
C ALA A 270 13.35 -5.25 -14.92
N VAL A 271 12.81 -5.76 -16.04
CA VAL A 271 13.66 -6.17 -17.17
C VAL A 271 14.41 -4.96 -17.73
N GLY A 272 15.66 -5.18 -18.15
CA GLY A 272 16.46 -4.18 -18.84
C GLY A 272 15.91 -3.85 -20.25
N PRO A 273 16.63 -3.07 -21.06
CA PRO A 273 16.28 -2.87 -22.46
C PRO A 273 16.35 -4.19 -23.24
N GLY A 274 15.53 -4.31 -24.29
CA GLY A 274 15.55 -5.48 -25.17
C GLY A 274 16.81 -5.53 -26.05
N ARG A 275 16.91 -6.57 -26.88
CA ARG A 275 18.01 -6.72 -27.85
C ARG A 275 18.14 -5.44 -28.70
N ASP A 276 19.37 -4.94 -28.85
CA ASP A 276 19.71 -3.74 -29.62
C ASP A 276 18.98 -2.45 -29.17
N GLY A 277 18.57 -2.39 -27.89
CA GLY A 277 17.85 -1.25 -27.33
C GLY A 277 16.36 -1.21 -27.70
N GLN A 278 15.82 -2.29 -28.25
CA GLN A 278 14.40 -2.37 -28.60
C GLN A 278 13.50 -2.43 -27.36
N GLU A 279 12.27 -1.98 -27.53
CA GLU A 279 11.22 -2.08 -26.52
C GLU A 279 10.83 -3.56 -26.30
N ILE A 280 10.81 -4.01 -25.04
CA ILE A 280 10.35 -5.35 -24.70
C ILE A 280 8.82 -5.35 -24.68
N VAL A 281 8.19 -5.98 -25.67
CA VAL A 281 6.72 -6.10 -25.72
C VAL A 281 6.28 -7.50 -25.26
N SER A 282 7.21 -8.45 -25.28
CA SER A 282 7.01 -9.84 -24.90
C SER A 282 8.28 -10.44 -24.31
N LYS A 283 8.15 -11.59 -23.64
CA LYS A 283 9.31 -12.33 -23.12
C LYS A 283 10.34 -12.72 -24.17
N ARG A 284 9.94 -12.83 -25.45
CA ARG A 284 10.84 -13.23 -26.54
C ARG A 284 11.87 -12.15 -26.85
N ASP A 285 11.59 -10.92 -26.45
CA ASP A 285 12.46 -9.77 -26.68
C ASP A 285 13.55 -9.67 -25.61
N ILE A 286 13.45 -10.47 -24.53
CA ILE A 286 14.45 -10.58 -23.47
C ILE A 286 15.64 -11.42 -23.95
N ARG A 287 16.82 -10.81 -23.89
CA ARG A 287 18.08 -11.50 -24.15
C ARG A 287 18.48 -12.34 -22.94
N LEU A 288 18.93 -13.57 -23.18
CA LEU A 288 19.66 -14.33 -22.18
C LEU A 288 21.13 -13.89 -22.18
N ASP A 289 21.51 -13.14 -21.17
CA ASP A 289 22.87 -12.73 -20.84
C ASP A 289 23.05 -12.70 -19.31
N GLY A 290 24.25 -12.34 -18.85
CA GLY A 290 24.51 -12.31 -17.42
C GLY A 290 23.74 -11.22 -16.68
N ASP A 291 23.40 -10.11 -17.32
CA ASP A 291 22.59 -9.06 -16.68
C ASP A 291 21.17 -9.54 -16.40
N GLU A 292 20.57 -10.28 -17.34
CA GLU A 292 19.27 -10.92 -17.12
C GLU A 292 19.34 -11.98 -16.03
N ILE A 293 20.38 -12.83 -16.00
CA ILE A 293 20.56 -13.82 -14.92
C ILE A 293 20.74 -13.12 -13.56
N ARG A 294 21.53 -12.04 -13.47
CA ARG A 294 21.66 -11.24 -12.23
C ARG A 294 20.32 -10.65 -11.80
N ARG A 295 19.50 -10.18 -12.75
CA ARG A 295 18.16 -9.68 -12.45
C ARG A 295 17.25 -10.78 -11.91
N GLU A 296 17.26 -11.97 -12.52
CA GLU A 296 16.52 -13.13 -12.02
C GLU A 296 16.99 -13.56 -10.61
N LEU A 297 18.30 -13.50 -10.34
CA LEU A 297 18.86 -13.75 -9.01
C LEU A 297 18.40 -12.71 -7.99
N ARG A 298 18.40 -11.41 -8.32
CA ARG A 298 17.82 -10.35 -7.47
C ARG A 298 16.33 -10.60 -7.18
N PHE A 299 15.56 -10.98 -8.21
CA PHE A 299 14.14 -11.30 -8.04
C PHE A 299 13.93 -12.52 -7.13
N GLY A 300 14.71 -13.59 -7.32
CA GLY A 300 14.65 -14.77 -6.46
C GLY A 300 15.07 -14.48 -5.01
N ARG A 301 16.07 -13.62 -4.81
CA ARG A 301 16.49 -13.15 -3.47
C ARG A 301 15.38 -12.37 -2.80
N MET A 302 14.75 -11.45 -3.51
CA MET A 302 13.61 -10.68 -3.01
C MET A 302 12.48 -11.63 -2.56
N LEU A 303 12.17 -12.66 -3.33
CA LEU A 303 11.17 -13.68 -2.93
C LEU A 303 11.58 -14.42 -1.65
N LEU A 304 12.85 -14.78 -1.51
CA LEU A 304 13.38 -15.41 -0.30
C LEU A 304 13.22 -14.49 0.92
N ASP A 305 13.57 -13.22 0.77
CA ASP A 305 13.48 -12.21 1.83
C ASP A 305 12.02 -11.96 2.25
N HIS A 306 11.08 -12.08 1.30
CA HIS A 306 9.63 -12.05 1.56
C HIS A 306 9.05 -13.36 2.13
N GLY A 307 9.89 -14.36 2.41
CA GLY A 307 9.47 -15.65 2.97
C GLY A 307 8.87 -16.64 1.94
N HIS A 308 9.00 -16.37 0.65
CA HIS A 308 8.57 -17.27 -0.44
C HIS A 308 9.68 -18.25 -0.84
N LEU A 309 10.10 -19.10 0.09
CA LEU A 309 11.19 -20.06 -0.05
C LEU A 309 11.01 -21.01 -1.26
N ASP A 310 9.78 -21.49 -1.46
CA ASP A 310 9.38 -22.38 -2.55
C ASP A 310 9.58 -21.71 -3.93
N LYS A 311 9.16 -20.44 -4.05
CA LYS A 311 9.30 -19.66 -5.29
C LYS A 311 10.75 -19.27 -5.54
N ALA A 312 11.51 -18.94 -4.51
CA ALA A 312 12.94 -18.69 -4.63
C ALA A 312 13.69 -19.91 -5.19
N LEU A 313 13.36 -21.12 -4.71
CA LEU A 313 13.89 -22.38 -5.24
C LEU A 313 13.42 -22.68 -6.68
N LEU A 314 12.19 -22.30 -7.04
CA LEU A 314 11.73 -22.39 -8.43
C LEU A 314 12.56 -21.49 -9.35
N VAL A 315 12.79 -20.23 -8.96
CA VAL A 315 13.63 -19.28 -9.71
C VAL A 315 15.06 -19.81 -9.86
N LEU A 316 15.69 -20.29 -8.78
CA LEU A 316 17.03 -20.91 -8.87
C LEU A 316 17.07 -22.13 -9.81
N GLY A 317 15.97 -22.89 -9.87
CA GLY A 317 15.83 -24.01 -10.80
C GLY A 317 15.81 -23.58 -12.27
N GLU A 318 15.25 -22.40 -12.58
CA GLU A 318 15.32 -21.83 -13.93
C GLU A 318 16.66 -21.14 -14.19
N VAL A 319 17.23 -20.44 -13.20
CA VAL A 319 18.57 -19.82 -13.30
C VAL A 319 19.64 -20.85 -13.59
N SER A 320 19.63 -22.02 -12.93
CA SER A 320 20.60 -23.09 -13.21
C SER A 320 20.53 -23.62 -14.65
N GLN A 321 19.34 -23.64 -15.26
CA GLN A 321 19.18 -23.97 -16.68
C GLN A 321 19.67 -22.82 -17.57
N ASN A 322 19.38 -21.58 -17.20
CA ASN A 322 19.80 -20.38 -17.92
C ASN A 322 21.34 -20.22 -17.92
N LEU A 323 22.01 -20.49 -16.80
CA LEU A 323 23.47 -20.56 -16.68
C LEU A 323 24.06 -21.58 -17.66
N ARG A 324 23.47 -22.78 -17.74
CA ARG A 324 23.93 -23.81 -18.68
C ARG A 324 23.74 -23.40 -20.14
N LEU A 325 22.61 -22.77 -20.46
CA LEU A 325 22.35 -22.25 -21.79
C LEU A 325 23.36 -21.18 -22.18
N LEU A 326 23.72 -20.29 -21.24
CA LEU A 326 24.74 -19.27 -21.43
C LEU A 326 26.12 -19.88 -21.66
N GLU A 327 26.54 -20.85 -20.82
CA GLU A 327 27.81 -21.58 -20.96
C GLU A 327 27.96 -22.23 -22.33
N ARG A 328 26.86 -22.76 -22.89
CA ARG A 328 26.84 -23.43 -24.21
C ARG A 328 26.61 -22.47 -25.39
N GLY A 329 26.48 -21.16 -25.15
CA GLY A 329 26.17 -20.16 -26.18
C GLY A 329 24.77 -20.32 -26.81
N MET A 330 23.86 -21.04 -26.18
CA MET A 330 22.52 -21.37 -26.69
C MET A 330 21.48 -20.29 -26.32
N THR A 331 21.78 -19.02 -26.62
CA THR A 331 20.99 -17.86 -26.13
C THR A 331 19.89 -17.39 -27.08
N ALA A 332 19.96 -17.72 -28.37
CA ALA A 332 19.04 -17.16 -29.39
C ALA A 332 17.57 -17.64 -29.26
N ALA A 333 17.35 -18.89 -28.85
CA ALA A 333 16.03 -19.51 -28.71
C ALA A 333 15.83 -20.12 -27.31
N TRP A 334 16.41 -19.49 -26.29
CA TRP A 334 16.55 -20.01 -24.93
C TRP A 334 15.22 -20.31 -24.19
N LEU A 335 14.13 -19.68 -24.65
CA LEU A 335 12.77 -19.93 -24.15
C LEU A 335 12.05 -21.09 -24.87
N SER A 336 12.59 -21.59 -25.99
CA SER A 336 11.95 -22.66 -26.74
C SER A 336 12.04 -23.99 -26.00
N ARG A 337 10.94 -24.76 -26.02
CA ARG A 337 10.87 -26.07 -25.38
C ARG A 337 11.99 -27.01 -25.85
N GLN A 338 12.26 -27.04 -27.15
CA GLN A 338 13.31 -27.85 -27.74
C GLN A 338 14.70 -27.52 -27.18
N THR A 339 15.00 -26.22 -27.02
CA THR A 339 16.28 -25.78 -26.45
C THR A 339 16.37 -26.16 -24.97
N ARG A 340 15.29 -26.00 -24.20
CA ARG A 340 15.27 -26.30 -22.75
C ARG A 340 15.30 -27.80 -22.42
N GLU A 341 14.66 -28.64 -23.22
CA GLU A 341 14.66 -30.10 -22.99
C GLU A 341 16.08 -30.71 -23.13
N GLY A 342 16.93 -30.13 -23.97
CA GLY A 342 18.31 -30.58 -24.23
C GLY A 342 19.39 -30.00 -23.31
N VAL A 343 19.03 -29.12 -22.36
CA VAL A 343 20.02 -28.44 -21.50
C VAL A 343 20.78 -29.42 -20.62
N PHE A 344 20.05 -30.35 -20.02
CA PHE A 344 20.61 -31.45 -19.23
C PHE A 344 20.00 -32.76 -19.74
N THR A 345 20.85 -33.77 -19.97
CA THR A 345 20.43 -35.10 -20.38
C THR A 345 19.64 -35.81 -19.29
N ALA A 346 18.88 -36.84 -19.65
CA ALA A 346 18.14 -37.63 -18.67
C ALA A 346 19.05 -38.32 -17.64
N GLU A 347 20.26 -38.70 -18.06
CA GLU A 347 21.27 -39.32 -17.20
C GLU A 347 21.91 -38.31 -16.26
N GLU A 348 22.29 -37.13 -16.77
CA GLU A 348 22.78 -36.00 -15.95
C GLU A 348 21.76 -35.60 -14.89
N LYS A 349 20.47 -35.58 -15.25
CA LYS A 349 19.39 -35.36 -14.29
C LYS A 349 19.37 -36.50 -13.26
N LYS A 350 19.30 -37.77 -13.64
CA LYS A 350 19.06 -38.86 -12.67
C LYS A 350 20.25 -39.23 -11.79
N SER A 351 21.47 -39.02 -12.26
CA SER A 351 22.68 -39.43 -11.55
C SER A 351 22.84 -38.71 -10.21
N ARG A 352 23.29 -39.46 -9.20
CA ARG A 352 23.62 -38.97 -7.86
C ARG A 352 25.13 -38.90 -7.61
N SER A 353 25.94 -39.30 -8.59
CA SER A 353 27.39 -39.26 -8.46
C SER A 353 27.88 -37.80 -8.47
N PRO A 354 28.81 -37.41 -7.58
CA PRO A 354 29.49 -36.13 -7.66
C PRO A 354 30.10 -35.92 -9.04
N CYS A 355 30.09 -34.67 -9.50
CA CYS A 355 30.67 -34.27 -10.79
C CYS A 355 31.46 -32.96 -10.60
N PRO A 356 32.62 -33.00 -9.91
CA PRO A 356 33.35 -31.78 -9.53
C PRO A 356 33.80 -30.95 -10.74
N ASP A 357 34.00 -31.62 -11.89
CA ASP A 357 34.40 -30.99 -13.15
C ASP A 357 33.24 -30.26 -13.86
N ASP A 358 32.01 -30.40 -13.35
CA ASP A 358 30.83 -29.69 -13.86
C ASP A 358 30.05 -28.98 -12.72
N PRO A 359 30.52 -27.79 -12.30
CA PRO A 359 29.91 -27.02 -11.22
C PRO A 359 28.45 -26.63 -11.48
N VAL A 360 28.08 -26.34 -12.73
CA VAL A 360 26.70 -25.94 -13.10
C VAL A 360 25.75 -27.13 -12.95
N LEU A 361 26.18 -28.34 -13.31
CA LEU A 361 25.39 -29.56 -13.12
C LEU A 361 25.22 -29.90 -11.63
N GLU A 362 26.29 -29.79 -10.83
CA GLU A 362 26.20 -30.00 -9.38
C GLU A 362 25.23 -29.01 -8.74
N PHE A 363 25.33 -27.73 -9.12
CA PHE A 363 24.43 -26.69 -8.66
C PHE A 363 22.96 -26.99 -9.00
N TYR A 364 22.67 -27.33 -10.26
CA TYR A 364 21.34 -27.73 -10.70
C TYR A 364 20.77 -28.88 -9.86
N ARG A 365 21.57 -29.93 -9.61
CA ARG A 365 21.14 -31.08 -8.79
C ARG A 365 20.84 -30.68 -7.35
N LYS A 366 21.70 -29.87 -6.73
CA LYS A 366 21.54 -29.35 -5.38
C LYS A 366 20.23 -28.55 -5.25
N VAL A 367 19.97 -27.62 -6.17
CA VAL A 367 18.73 -26.83 -6.19
C VAL A 367 17.50 -27.73 -6.39
N ARG A 368 17.56 -28.67 -7.34
CA ARG A 368 16.45 -29.61 -7.60
C ARG A 368 16.10 -30.41 -6.35
N ASP A 369 17.10 -30.98 -5.68
CA ASP A 369 16.86 -31.84 -4.52
C ASP A 369 16.23 -31.08 -3.36
N LEU A 370 16.62 -29.80 -3.16
CA LEU A 370 16.00 -28.92 -2.17
C LEU A 370 14.59 -28.45 -2.58
N ARG A 371 14.33 -28.28 -3.88
CA ARG A 371 13.02 -27.85 -4.42
C ARG A 371 11.97 -28.96 -4.42
N ASN A 372 12.37 -30.21 -4.64
CA ASN A 372 11.45 -31.33 -4.83
C ASN A 372 10.44 -31.51 -3.68
N PRO A 373 10.80 -31.43 -2.39
CA PRO A 373 9.84 -31.50 -1.29
C PRO A 373 8.74 -30.43 -1.40
N PHE A 374 9.08 -29.18 -1.75
CA PHE A 374 8.11 -28.10 -1.94
C PHE A 374 7.22 -28.34 -3.16
N GLY A 375 7.78 -28.83 -4.27
CA GLY A 375 7.02 -29.19 -5.47
C GLY A 375 6.04 -30.34 -5.24
N HIS A 376 6.32 -31.20 -4.26
CA HIS A 376 5.43 -32.28 -3.82
C HIS A 376 4.62 -31.92 -2.57
N ALA A 377 4.59 -30.65 -2.15
CA ALA A 377 3.89 -30.19 -0.95
C ALA A 377 4.16 -31.04 0.31
N GLY A 378 5.40 -31.53 0.47
CA GLY A 378 5.82 -32.35 1.60
C GLY A 378 5.31 -33.80 1.59
N PHE A 379 4.65 -34.26 0.52
CA PHE A 379 4.25 -35.67 0.36
C PHE A 379 5.45 -36.57 0.02
N SER A 380 6.43 -36.63 0.91
CA SER A 380 7.62 -37.48 0.83
C SER A 380 7.97 -38.12 2.17
N ALA A 381 8.61 -39.29 2.14
CA ALA A 381 9.07 -39.97 3.35
C ALA A 381 10.27 -39.27 4.03
N ALA A 382 10.91 -38.32 3.35
CA ALA A 382 12.02 -37.53 3.88
C ALA A 382 11.52 -36.17 4.36
N ASP A 383 12.13 -35.66 5.44
CA ASP A 383 11.91 -34.31 5.94
C ASP A 383 12.35 -33.25 4.93
N THR A 384 11.74 -32.06 5.00
CA THR A 384 12.10 -30.94 4.12
C THR A 384 13.39 -30.29 4.62
N PRO A 385 14.51 -30.40 3.88
CA PRO A 385 15.82 -30.02 4.40
C PRO A 385 16.18 -28.54 4.17
N ALA A 386 15.38 -27.79 3.40
CA ALA A 386 15.72 -26.42 3.02
C ALA A 386 15.21 -25.41 4.05
N ASP A 387 16.11 -24.58 4.56
CA ASP A 387 15.79 -23.35 5.29
C ASP A 387 16.26 -22.11 4.51
N SER A 388 15.84 -20.92 4.97
CA SER A 388 16.21 -19.66 4.30
C SER A 388 17.73 -19.45 4.23
N SER A 389 18.50 -19.92 5.22
CA SER A 389 19.96 -19.76 5.23
C SER A 389 20.66 -20.63 4.18
N THR A 390 20.11 -21.80 3.91
CA THR A 390 20.61 -22.76 2.93
C THR A 390 20.30 -22.28 1.53
N VAL A 391 19.09 -21.76 1.30
CA VAL A 391 18.70 -21.17 0.01
C VAL A 391 19.45 -19.86 -0.22
N ALA A 392 19.69 -19.04 0.80
CA ALA A 392 20.49 -17.83 0.66
C ALA A 392 21.90 -18.13 0.12
N ARG A 393 22.57 -19.17 0.62
CA ARG A 393 23.88 -19.60 0.12
C ARG A 393 23.83 -20.08 -1.33
N LEU A 394 22.71 -20.66 -1.79
CA LEU A 394 22.57 -21.08 -3.18
C LEU A 394 22.55 -19.89 -4.15
N PHE A 395 21.96 -18.76 -3.77
CA PHE A 395 22.04 -17.56 -4.59
C PHE A 395 23.49 -17.03 -4.66
N ASP A 396 24.24 -17.07 -3.55
CA ASP A 396 25.66 -16.68 -3.55
C ASP A 396 26.51 -17.62 -4.43
N ASP A 397 26.21 -18.93 -4.39
CA ASP A 397 26.83 -19.92 -5.26
C ASP A 397 26.50 -19.64 -6.74
N ALA A 398 25.24 -19.28 -7.04
CA ALA A 398 24.81 -18.98 -8.41
C ALA A 398 25.47 -17.72 -8.99
N GLU A 399 25.66 -16.67 -8.18
CA GLU A 399 26.38 -15.45 -8.59
C GLU A 399 27.83 -15.76 -8.94
N LYS A 400 28.52 -16.55 -8.13
CA LYS A 400 29.90 -16.98 -8.42
C LYS A 400 29.99 -17.79 -9.72
N LEU A 401 29.05 -18.72 -9.91
CA LEU A 401 28.99 -19.53 -11.14
C LEU A 401 28.73 -18.66 -12.38
N LEU A 402 27.90 -17.63 -12.26
CA LEU A 402 27.69 -16.67 -13.33
C LEU A 402 29.00 -15.94 -13.70
N ASP A 403 29.69 -15.38 -12.71
CA ASP A 403 30.93 -14.64 -12.93
C ASP A 403 32.04 -15.52 -13.50
N GLU A 404 32.08 -16.81 -13.16
CA GLU A 404 32.96 -17.80 -13.80
C GLU A 404 32.57 -18.10 -15.25
N THR A 405 31.26 -18.22 -15.52
CA THR A 405 30.73 -18.48 -16.87
C THR A 405 31.03 -17.30 -17.81
N GLU A 406 30.85 -16.07 -17.35
CA GLU A 406 31.16 -14.86 -18.12
C GLU A 406 32.66 -14.74 -18.42
N ARG A 407 33.53 -15.05 -17.44
CA ARG A 407 34.99 -15.07 -17.67
C ARG A 407 35.39 -16.06 -18.77
N ARG A 408 34.86 -17.28 -18.72
CA ARG A 408 35.15 -18.32 -19.74
C ARG A 408 34.63 -17.96 -21.14
N THR A 409 33.50 -17.27 -21.22
CA THR A 409 32.90 -16.84 -22.49
C THR A 409 33.50 -15.57 -23.06
N ALA A 410 34.22 -14.78 -22.26
CA ALA A 410 35.00 -13.62 -22.73
C ALA A 410 36.40 -14.01 -23.25
N ASP A 411 36.99 -15.10 -22.73
CA ASP A 411 38.33 -15.57 -23.07
C ASP A 411 38.38 -16.52 -24.29
N GLY A 412 37.23 -16.98 -24.81
CA GLY A 412 37.10 -17.91 -25.94
C GLY A 412 36.29 -17.33 -27.08
#